data_AF-A0A7G3A4H1-F1
#
_entry.id   AF-A0A7G3A4H1-F1
#
_cell.length_a   1.000
_cell.length_b   1.000
_cell.length_c   1.000
_cell.angle_alpha   90.00
_cell.angle_beta   90.00
_cell.angle_gamma   90.00
#
_symmetry.space_group_name_H-M   'P 1'
#
loop_
_entity.id
_entity.type
_entity.pdbx_description
1 polymer ?
#
loop_
_entity_poly.entity_id
_entity_poly.type
_entity_poly.pdbx_seq_one_letter_code
_entity_poly.pdbx_strand_id
1 'polypeptide(L)'
;MKLFSIAACLALAASLTGCAGFALPSVMDKDASPRTAAVVVKNDIAGAIADLADLCEGGILQPDTKAVIAEHGPAIRKGVGAYADSAAACVVIDGRLQTDPTAGESCARGDVQAVTSQLPDLLTDAGRAIGLDNPTGYRVFWAGFAARRIIGTNTGGVIDGFSKDPDIPLEDYLAVWKPVQADADRLMACARKG
;
A
#
# COMPACT_ATOMS: atom_id res chain seq x y z
N MET A 1 -44.92 -6.89 51.78
CA MET A 1 -45.92 -7.06 50.70
C MET A 1 -45.14 -6.77 49.41
N LYS A 2 -44.66 -7.71 48.57
CA LYS A 2 -45.38 -8.67 47.70
C LYS A 2 -46.62 -7.99 47.09
N LEU A 3 -46.76 -7.75 45.78
CA LEU A 3 -46.70 -8.70 44.67
C LEU A 3 -46.41 -8.04 43.28
N PHE A 4 -45.59 -8.73 42.46
CA PHE A 4 -45.65 -9.03 41.00
C PHE A 4 -45.99 -7.92 39.97
N SER A 5 -45.18 -7.59 38.94
CA SER A 5 -44.48 -8.35 37.88
C SER A 5 -45.36 -8.81 36.69
N ILE A 6 -44.82 -8.56 35.47
CA ILE A 6 -45.05 -9.16 34.14
C ILE A 6 -45.94 -8.40 33.12
N ALA A 7 -45.29 -7.84 32.08
CA ALA A 7 -45.40 -8.22 30.66
C ALA A 7 -44.79 -7.09 29.78
N ALA A 8 -43.56 -7.24 29.26
CA ALA A 8 -43.21 -7.90 27.98
C ALA A 8 -43.70 -7.06 26.77
N CYS A 9 -42.82 -6.35 26.07
CA CYS A 9 -41.96 -6.82 24.96
C CYS A 9 -42.45 -6.20 23.63
N LEU A 10 -41.55 -6.20 22.64
CA LEU A 10 -41.59 -5.59 21.30
C LEU A 10 -41.27 -4.09 21.26
N ALA A 11 -40.35 -3.57 20.46
CA ALA A 11 -39.30 -4.10 19.58
C ALA A 11 -38.47 -2.84 19.20
N LEU A 12 -37.15 -2.88 19.35
CA LEU A 12 -36.23 -3.08 18.23
C LEU A 12 -36.38 -2.06 17.09
N ALA A 13 -35.65 -0.95 17.16
CA ALA A 13 -35.08 -0.30 15.98
C ALA A 13 -33.87 0.53 16.41
N ALA A 14 -32.70 -0.06 16.16
CA ALA A 14 -31.41 0.54 16.33
C ALA A 14 -31.29 1.83 15.50
N SER A 15 -31.15 2.97 16.17
CA SER A 15 -30.50 4.13 15.57
C SER A 15 -28.98 3.93 15.69
N LEU A 16 -28.46 3.04 14.84
CA LEU A 16 -27.04 3.01 14.46
C LEU A 16 -26.74 4.29 13.68
N THR A 17 -26.55 5.39 14.42
CA THR A 17 -26.02 6.63 13.87
C THR A 17 -24.55 6.41 13.56
N GLY A 18 -24.24 6.42 12.27
CA GLY A 18 -22.92 6.75 11.77
C GLY A 18 -21.93 5.60 11.71
N CYS A 19 -22.20 4.61 10.85
CA CYS A 19 -21.13 4.17 9.97
C CYS A 19 -20.72 5.41 9.18
N ALA A 20 -19.73 6.16 9.67
CA ALA A 20 -18.88 6.95 8.81
C ALA A 20 -18.29 5.91 7.84
N GLY A 21 -18.94 5.79 6.68
CA GLY A 21 -18.32 5.13 5.55
C GLY A 21 -16.98 5.82 5.40
N PHE A 22 -15.91 5.12 5.73
CA PHE A 22 -14.64 5.36 5.09
C PHE A 22 -14.90 5.10 3.61
N ALA A 23 -15.43 6.12 2.93
CA ALA A 23 -15.25 6.29 1.51
C ALA A 23 -13.76 6.54 1.36
N LEU A 24 -13.01 5.44 1.40
CA LEU A 24 -11.66 5.40 0.87
C LEU A 24 -11.82 5.89 -0.56
N PRO A 25 -11.15 6.97 -0.98
CA PRO A 25 -11.14 7.34 -2.38
C PRO A 25 -10.62 6.12 -3.11
N SER A 26 -11.53 5.40 -3.77
CA SER A 26 -11.16 4.32 -4.65
C SER A 26 -10.27 4.97 -5.69
N VAL A 27 -9.07 4.44 -5.91
CA VAL A 27 -8.19 4.74 -7.05
C VAL A 27 -8.83 4.26 -8.37
N MET A 28 -10.16 4.27 -8.43
CA MET A 28 -11.00 4.07 -9.60
C MET A 28 -11.25 5.37 -10.37
N ASP A 29 -10.79 6.51 -9.86
CA ASP A 29 -10.80 7.71 -10.67
C ASP A 29 -9.78 7.52 -11.79
N LYS A 30 -10.33 7.36 -12.99
CA LYS A 30 -9.66 7.39 -14.29
C LYS A 30 -8.74 8.61 -14.49
N ASP A 31 -8.70 9.52 -13.51
CA ASP A 31 -8.11 10.84 -13.52
C ASP A 31 -6.76 10.93 -12.77
N ALA A 32 -6.38 9.92 -11.97
CA ALA A 32 -5.15 9.97 -11.16
C ALA A 32 -3.90 9.51 -11.93
N SER A 33 -2.84 10.32 -11.93
CA SER A 33 -1.54 9.95 -12.53
C SER A 33 -0.88 8.79 -11.80
N PRO A 34 0.07 8.06 -12.44
CA PRO A 34 0.84 7.01 -11.76
C PRO A 34 1.57 7.49 -10.51
N ARG A 35 2.13 8.71 -10.51
CA ARG A 35 2.77 9.31 -9.34
C ARG A 35 1.77 9.54 -8.22
N THR A 36 0.60 10.09 -8.54
CA THR A 36 -0.48 10.31 -7.58
C THR A 36 -0.96 9.00 -6.97
N ALA A 37 -1.22 8.00 -7.80
CA ALA A 37 -1.65 6.67 -7.35
C ALA A 37 -0.60 6.03 -6.43
N ALA A 38 0.67 6.11 -6.80
CA ALA A 38 1.79 5.62 -5.98
C ALA A 38 1.90 6.35 -4.63
N VAL A 39 1.70 7.68 -4.59
CA VAL A 39 1.66 8.44 -3.32
C VAL A 39 0.52 7.99 -2.41
N VAL A 40 -0.66 7.68 -2.97
CA VAL A 40 -1.78 7.14 -2.19
C VAL A 40 -1.41 5.79 -1.58
N VAL A 41 -0.89 4.85 -2.38
CA VAL A 41 -0.49 3.53 -1.86
C VAL A 41 0.65 3.62 -0.86
N LYS A 42 1.60 4.54 -1.06
CA LYS A 42 2.65 4.82 -0.08
C LYS A 42 2.07 5.10 1.32
N ASN A 43 0.96 5.83 1.43
CA ASN A 43 0.34 6.11 2.73
C ASN A 43 -0.18 4.84 3.42
N ASP A 44 -0.55 3.82 2.64
CA ASP A 44 -1.06 2.56 3.16
C ASP A 44 0.06 1.56 3.50
N ILE A 45 1.20 1.61 2.81
CA ILE A 45 2.29 0.63 2.98
C ILE A 45 3.47 1.11 3.82
N ALA A 46 3.72 2.41 3.91
CA ALA A 46 4.93 2.95 4.54
C ALA A 46 5.04 2.53 6.01
N GLY A 47 3.95 2.64 6.77
CA GLY A 47 3.93 2.26 8.18
C GLY A 47 4.23 0.77 8.38
N ALA A 48 3.67 -0.11 7.55
CA ALA A 48 3.90 -1.54 7.63
C ALA A 48 5.36 -1.93 7.35
N ILE A 49 6.00 -1.28 6.38
CA ILE A 49 7.42 -1.52 6.06
C ILE A 49 8.31 -1.05 7.20
N ALA A 50 8.04 0.13 7.75
CA ALA A 50 8.76 0.67 8.90
C ALA A 50 8.60 -0.23 10.14
N ASP A 51 7.37 -0.66 10.47
CA ASP A 51 7.10 -1.56 11.58
C ASP A 51 7.89 -2.88 11.45
N LEU A 52 7.95 -3.47 10.26
CA LEU A 52 8.74 -4.69 10.01
C LEU A 52 10.24 -4.46 10.22
N ALA A 53 10.76 -3.34 9.72
CA ALA A 53 12.16 -2.96 9.90
C ALA A 53 12.50 -2.76 11.38
N ASP A 54 11.68 -1.98 12.10
CA ASP A 54 11.85 -1.68 13.51
C ASP A 54 11.82 -2.94 14.38
N LEU A 55 10.88 -3.84 14.11
CA LEU A 55 10.78 -5.10 14.85
C LEU A 55 11.99 -6.01 14.60
N CYS A 56 12.43 -6.09 13.34
CA CYS A 56 13.60 -6.87 12.99
C CYS A 56 14.85 -6.34 13.69
N GLU A 57 15.08 -5.02 13.64
CA GLU A 57 16.22 -4.38 14.28
C GLU A 57 16.17 -4.41 15.80
N GLY A 58 14.98 -4.26 16.39
CA GLY A 58 14.77 -4.32 17.83
C GLY A 58 15.01 -5.71 18.42
N GLY A 59 15.03 -6.75 17.58
CA GLY A 59 15.27 -8.13 18.02
C GLY A 59 14.16 -8.73 18.90
N ILE A 60 13.08 -7.97 19.15
CA ILE A 60 11.89 -8.31 19.95
C ILE A 60 10.90 -9.11 19.10
N LEU A 61 11.42 -10.10 18.37
CA LEU A 61 10.60 -10.93 17.50
C LEU A 61 10.63 -12.36 17.99
N GLN A 62 9.45 -12.96 17.99
CA GLN A 62 9.33 -14.40 18.09
C GLN A 62 10.11 -15.05 16.92
N PRO A 63 10.72 -16.23 17.11
CA PRO A 63 11.58 -16.86 16.11
C PRO A 63 10.90 -17.08 14.75
N ASP A 64 9.59 -17.33 14.76
CA ASP A 64 8.74 -17.44 13.58
C ASP A 64 8.68 -16.12 12.78
N THR A 65 8.49 -14.99 13.45
CA THR A 65 8.43 -13.67 12.80
C THR A 65 9.78 -13.30 12.20
N LYS A 66 10.91 -13.68 12.82
CA LYS A 66 12.24 -13.49 12.24
C LYS A 66 12.41 -14.31 10.96
N ALA A 67 11.96 -15.56 10.95
CA ALA A 67 12.00 -16.42 9.77
C ALA A 67 11.16 -15.84 8.61
N VAL A 68 9.96 -15.33 8.91
CA VAL A 68 9.12 -14.65 7.91
C VAL A 68 9.80 -13.41 7.34
N ILE A 69 10.45 -12.59 8.16
CA ILE A 69 11.18 -11.42 7.68
C ILE A 69 12.39 -11.83 6.82
N ALA A 70 13.12 -12.88 7.19
CA ALA A 70 14.22 -13.41 6.39
C ALA A 70 13.73 -13.89 5.01
N GLU A 71 12.58 -14.57 4.96
CA GLU A 71 11.96 -15.07 3.73
C GLU A 71 11.43 -13.95 2.83
N HIS A 72 10.64 -13.03 3.40
CA HIS A 72 9.90 -12.04 2.62
C HIS A 72 10.63 -10.70 2.45
N GLY A 73 11.54 -10.32 3.35
CA GLY A 73 12.19 -9.01 3.38
C GLY A 73 12.86 -8.60 2.05
N PRO A 74 13.69 -9.44 1.42
CA PRO A 74 14.30 -9.12 0.12
C PRO A 74 13.27 -8.92 -1.00
N ALA A 75 12.19 -9.72 -1.00
CA ALA A 75 11.13 -9.63 -1.99
C ALA A 75 10.30 -8.36 -1.79
N ILE A 76 9.97 -8.01 -0.53
CA ILE A 76 9.29 -6.76 -0.17
C ILE A 76 10.12 -5.56 -0.64
N ARG A 77 11.44 -5.54 -0.37
CA ARG A 77 12.32 -4.46 -0.83
C ARG A 77 12.34 -4.31 -2.35
N LYS A 78 12.39 -5.42 -3.08
CA LYS A 78 12.32 -5.41 -4.54
C LYS A 78 10.99 -4.83 -5.03
N GLY A 79 9.87 -5.24 -4.42
CA GLY A 79 8.54 -4.74 -4.73
C GLY A 79 8.41 -3.23 -4.48
N VAL A 80 8.86 -2.75 -3.33
CA VAL A 80 8.84 -1.32 -2.96
C VAL A 80 9.64 -0.47 -3.93
N GLY A 81 10.86 -0.91 -4.29
CA GLY A 81 11.71 -0.18 -5.25
C GLY A 81 11.03 -0.08 -6.61
N ALA A 82 10.56 -1.21 -7.12
CA ALA A 82 9.91 -1.23 -8.41
C ALA A 82 8.61 -0.38 -8.44
N TYR A 83 7.87 -0.30 -7.33
CA TYR A 83 6.72 0.61 -7.19
C TYR A 83 7.14 2.08 -7.34
N ALA A 84 8.23 2.47 -6.70
CA ALA A 84 8.78 3.82 -6.79
C ALA A 84 9.29 4.12 -8.21
N ASP A 85 10.06 3.20 -8.79
CA ASP A 85 10.72 3.41 -10.08
C ASP A 85 9.70 3.47 -11.23
N SER A 86 8.72 2.55 -11.23
CA SER A 86 7.72 2.45 -12.30
C SER A 86 6.82 3.69 -12.41
N ALA A 87 6.51 4.35 -11.29
CA ALA A 87 5.76 5.60 -11.30
C ALA A 87 6.65 6.84 -11.46
N ALA A 88 7.93 6.79 -11.09
CA ALA A 88 8.87 7.90 -11.30
C ALA A 88 9.04 8.22 -12.79
N ALA A 89 9.11 7.21 -13.66
CA ALA A 89 9.31 7.40 -15.11
C ALA A 89 8.09 8.01 -15.83
N CYS A 90 6.92 8.00 -15.19
CA CYS A 90 5.64 8.33 -15.80
C CYS A 90 5.14 9.69 -15.32
N VAL A 91 4.86 10.61 -16.26
CA VAL A 91 4.32 11.94 -15.99
C VAL A 91 3.09 12.21 -16.85
N VAL A 92 2.09 12.88 -16.29
CA VAL A 92 0.93 13.37 -17.02
C VAL A 92 1.14 14.83 -17.43
N ILE A 93 1.08 15.11 -18.73
CA ILE A 93 1.14 16.47 -19.29
C ILE A 93 -0.06 16.63 -20.22
N ASP A 94 -0.86 17.68 -19.99
CA ASP A 94 -2.11 17.96 -20.72
C ASP A 94 -3.09 16.77 -20.74
N GLY A 95 -3.18 16.04 -19.62
CA GLY A 95 -4.04 14.86 -19.49
C GLY A 95 -3.55 13.63 -20.26
N ARG A 96 -2.30 13.65 -20.77
CA ARG A 96 -1.65 12.54 -21.47
C ARG A 96 -0.52 11.95 -20.67
N LEU A 97 -0.46 10.62 -20.61
CA LEU A 97 0.69 9.94 -20.03
C LEU A 97 1.90 10.00 -20.98
N GLN A 98 3.04 10.48 -20.45
CA GLN A 98 4.30 10.63 -21.16
C GLN A 98 5.46 10.10 -20.31
N THR A 99 6.60 9.85 -20.96
CA THR A 99 7.85 9.55 -20.26
C THR A 99 8.48 10.85 -19.78
N ASP A 100 8.83 10.93 -18.50
CA ASP A 100 9.58 12.06 -17.97
C ASP A 100 11.05 11.95 -18.44
N PRO A 101 11.56 12.91 -19.22
CA PRO A 101 12.93 12.86 -19.74
C PRO A 101 14.00 12.96 -18.63
N THR A 102 13.63 13.39 -17.43
CA THR A 102 14.55 13.54 -16.29
C THR A 102 14.66 12.28 -15.42
N ALA A 103 13.71 11.33 -15.56
CA ALA A 103 13.69 10.09 -14.77
C ALA A 103 14.66 9.02 -15.28
N GLY A 104 15.20 9.16 -16.49
CA GLY A 104 16.21 8.26 -17.07
C GLY A 104 15.69 6.90 -17.55
N GLU A 105 14.45 6.54 -17.24
CA GLU A 105 13.77 5.32 -17.69
C GLU A 105 12.53 5.64 -18.54
N SER A 106 12.12 4.68 -19.38
CA SER A 106 10.90 4.83 -20.18
C SER A 106 9.65 4.50 -19.37
N CYS A 107 8.60 5.32 -19.46
CA CYS A 107 7.31 4.99 -18.87
C CYS A 107 6.68 3.79 -19.59
N ALA A 108 6.84 2.59 -19.01
CA ALA A 108 6.31 1.34 -19.53
C ALA A 108 5.21 0.80 -18.61
N ARG A 109 3.95 0.82 -19.10
CA ARG A 109 2.77 0.47 -18.31
C ARG A 109 2.73 -0.98 -17.84
N GLY A 110 3.30 -1.90 -18.63
CA GLY A 110 3.40 -3.32 -18.29
C GLY A 110 4.26 -3.56 -17.05
N ASP A 111 5.30 -2.75 -16.87
CA ASP A 111 6.19 -2.84 -15.70
C ASP A 111 5.48 -2.33 -14.46
N VAL A 112 4.73 -1.23 -14.55
CA VAL A 112 3.87 -0.75 -13.46
C VAL A 112 2.89 -1.85 -13.02
N GLN A 113 2.18 -2.52 -13.93
CA GLN A 113 1.20 -3.56 -13.56
C GLN A 113 1.85 -4.84 -12.97
N ALA A 114 2.92 -5.33 -13.59
CA ALA A 114 3.60 -6.54 -13.13
C ALA A 114 4.22 -6.34 -11.74
N VAL A 115 4.78 -5.15 -11.50
CA VAL A 115 5.35 -4.75 -10.22
C VAL A 115 4.27 -4.49 -9.17
N THR A 116 3.16 -3.88 -9.58
CA THR A 116 2.09 -3.51 -8.66
C THR A 116 1.29 -4.69 -8.14
N SER A 117 1.33 -5.83 -8.82
CA SER A 117 0.67 -7.06 -8.40
C SER A 117 1.43 -7.87 -7.33
N GLN A 118 2.77 -7.79 -7.29
CA GLN A 118 3.57 -8.67 -6.42
C GLN A 118 3.68 -8.17 -4.97
N LEU A 119 3.92 -6.88 -4.76
CA LEU A 119 4.06 -6.33 -3.40
C LEU A 119 2.81 -6.53 -2.53
N PRO A 120 1.57 -6.36 -3.04
CA PRO A 120 0.37 -6.68 -2.29
C PRO A 120 0.35 -8.10 -1.73
N ASP A 121 0.65 -9.09 -2.56
CA ASP A 121 0.60 -10.50 -2.17
C ASP A 121 1.71 -10.81 -1.16
N LEU A 122 2.92 -10.30 -1.38
CA LEU A 122 4.03 -10.42 -0.43
C LEU A 122 3.71 -9.85 0.95
N LEU A 123 3.09 -8.67 1.01
CA LEU A 123 2.66 -8.06 2.28
C LEU A 123 1.52 -8.85 2.92
N THR A 124 0.56 -9.33 2.12
CA THR A 124 -0.56 -10.13 2.63
C THR A 124 -0.06 -11.45 3.25
N ASP A 125 0.87 -12.12 2.58
CA ASP A 125 1.45 -13.40 3.03
C ASP A 125 2.34 -13.20 4.26
N ALA A 126 3.21 -12.19 4.25
CA ALA A 126 4.02 -11.85 5.41
C ALA A 126 3.14 -11.53 6.63
N GLY A 127 2.08 -10.74 6.46
CA GLY A 127 1.15 -10.41 7.54
C GLY A 127 0.44 -11.64 8.12
N ARG A 128 0.02 -12.59 7.27
CA ARG A 128 -0.56 -13.86 7.72
C ARG A 128 0.44 -14.72 8.49
N ALA A 129 1.67 -14.80 8.00
CA ALA A 129 2.71 -15.63 8.59
C ALA A 129 3.19 -15.08 9.95
N ILE A 130 3.12 -13.76 10.16
CA ILE A 130 3.36 -13.12 11.47
C ILE A 130 2.20 -13.35 12.45
N GLY A 131 0.99 -13.61 11.94
CA GLY A 131 -0.24 -13.78 12.72
C GLY A 131 -1.12 -12.54 12.72
N LEU A 132 -2.41 -12.72 12.47
CA LEU A 132 -3.39 -11.61 12.37
C LEU A 132 -3.94 -11.17 13.75
N ASP A 133 -3.67 -11.94 14.79
CA ASP A 133 -3.88 -11.58 16.20
C ASP A 133 -2.77 -10.66 16.74
N ASN A 134 -1.62 -10.61 16.07
CA ASN A 134 -0.57 -9.63 16.30
C ASN A 134 -0.89 -8.31 15.56
N PRO A 135 -0.88 -7.14 16.25
CA PRO A 135 -1.13 -5.84 15.61
C PRO A 135 -0.22 -5.54 14.40
N THR A 136 1.01 -6.04 14.40
CA THR A 136 1.93 -5.88 13.27
C THR A 136 1.52 -6.76 12.09
N GLY A 137 1.29 -8.05 12.32
CA GLY A 137 0.86 -8.96 11.25
C GLY A 137 -0.46 -8.51 10.62
N TYR A 138 -1.40 -8.02 11.45
CA TYR A 138 -2.63 -7.38 11.00
C TYR A 138 -2.39 -6.13 10.11
N ARG A 139 -1.52 -5.20 10.53
CA ARG A 139 -1.20 -3.99 9.75
C ARG A 139 -0.52 -4.32 8.43
N VAL A 140 0.46 -5.22 8.44
CA VAL A 140 1.18 -5.67 7.25
C VAL A 140 0.24 -6.36 6.26
N PHE A 141 -0.66 -7.20 6.76
CA PHE A 141 -1.70 -7.83 5.96
C PHE A 141 -2.62 -6.79 5.28
N TRP A 142 -3.08 -5.79 6.02
CA TRP A 142 -3.93 -4.74 5.48
C TRP A 142 -3.22 -3.81 4.49
N ALA A 143 -1.94 -3.54 4.71
CA ALA A 143 -1.09 -2.81 3.76
C ALA A 143 -1.04 -3.55 2.42
N GLY A 144 -0.95 -4.88 2.43
CA GLY A 144 -1.06 -5.71 1.22
C GLY A 144 -2.39 -5.50 0.49
N PHE A 145 -3.51 -5.56 1.21
CA PHE A 145 -4.83 -5.30 0.62
C PHE A 145 -4.98 -3.90 0.03
N ALA A 146 -4.46 -2.90 0.71
CA ALA A 146 -4.53 -1.51 0.29
C ALA A 146 -3.67 -1.25 -0.96
N ALA A 147 -2.50 -1.90 -1.07
CA ALA A 147 -1.62 -1.83 -2.23
C ALA A 147 -2.25 -2.41 -3.52
N ARG A 148 -3.24 -3.31 -3.42
CA ARG A 148 -3.97 -3.83 -4.60
C ARG A 148 -4.76 -2.76 -5.37
N ARG A 149 -4.94 -1.56 -4.80
CA ARG A 149 -5.73 -0.48 -5.42
C ARG A 149 -5.15 0.10 -6.72
N ILE A 150 -3.87 -0.14 -7.04
CA ILE A 150 -3.23 0.43 -8.25
C ILE A 150 -3.58 -0.34 -9.56
N ILE A 151 -4.27 -1.48 -9.49
CA ILE A 151 -4.52 -2.31 -10.69
C ILE A 151 -5.64 -1.69 -11.56
N GLY A 152 -5.25 -0.75 -12.43
CA GLY A 152 -6.08 -0.19 -13.50
C GLY A 152 -6.25 -1.17 -14.68
N THR A 153 -7.42 -1.14 -15.31
CA THR A 153 -7.84 -2.04 -16.38
C THR A 153 -7.14 -1.75 -17.72
N ASN A 154 -6.58 -2.81 -18.31
CA ASN A 154 -5.92 -2.84 -19.63
C ASN A 154 -6.65 -2.04 -20.72
N THR A 155 -6.02 -0.98 -21.24
CA THR A 155 -6.26 -0.53 -22.63
C THR A 155 -4.96 0.07 -23.20
N GLY A 156 -4.35 -0.65 -24.15
CA GLY A 156 -3.23 -0.16 -24.96
C GLY A 156 -3.67 0.96 -25.89
N GLY A 157 -2.84 1.99 -26.03
CA GLY A 157 -3.12 3.24 -26.75
C GLY A 157 -2.59 4.47 -26.02
N VAL A 158 -2.69 5.64 -26.64
CA VAL A 158 -2.53 6.94 -25.96
C VAL A 158 -3.54 6.96 -24.81
N ILE A 159 -3.05 7.05 -23.57
CA ILE A 159 -3.94 7.24 -22.43
C ILE A 159 -4.21 8.72 -22.33
N ASP A 160 -5.37 9.10 -22.82
CA ASP A 160 -5.97 10.40 -22.57
C ASP A 160 -7.01 10.25 -21.44
N GLY A 161 -7.27 11.33 -20.72
CA GLY A 161 -8.33 11.38 -19.69
C GLY A 161 -7.83 11.45 -18.26
N PHE A 162 -6.53 11.68 -18.03
CA PHE A 162 -6.06 12.10 -16.72
C PHE A 162 -6.45 13.56 -16.43
N SER A 163 -6.38 13.95 -15.15
CA SER A 163 -6.51 15.36 -14.80
C SER A 163 -5.55 16.22 -15.63
N LYS A 164 -6.01 17.42 -15.98
CA LYS A 164 -5.19 18.46 -16.63
C LYS A 164 -4.39 19.27 -15.63
N ASP A 165 -4.62 19.04 -14.34
CA ASP A 165 -3.80 19.64 -13.29
C ASP A 165 -2.35 19.16 -13.45
N PRO A 166 -1.37 20.01 -13.11
CA PRO A 166 0.04 19.62 -13.16
C PRO A 166 0.27 18.39 -12.28
N ASP A 167 0.89 17.38 -12.86
CA ASP A 167 1.28 16.16 -12.16
C ASP A 167 2.37 16.45 -11.11
N ILE A 168 2.58 15.53 -10.18
CA ILE A 168 3.58 15.63 -9.12
C ILE A 168 4.97 15.74 -9.77
N PRO A 169 5.76 16.80 -9.48
CA PRO A 169 7.14 16.91 -9.93
C PRO A 169 7.98 15.71 -9.51
N LEU A 170 8.94 15.30 -10.35
CA LEU A 170 9.77 14.12 -10.08
C LEU A 170 10.51 14.25 -8.73
N GLU A 171 11.04 15.44 -8.44
CA GLU A 171 11.76 15.68 -7.18
C GLU A 171 10.88 15.48 -5.94
N ASP A 172 9.64 15.99 -5.97
CA ASP A 172 8.67 15.85 -4.89
C ASP A 172 8.24 14.38 -4.74
N TYR A 173 8.02 13.70 -5.87
CA TYR A 173 7.68 12.29 -5.88
C TYR A 173 8.79 11.44 -5.22
N LEU A 174 10.05 11.65 -5.63
CA LEU A 174 11.20 10.95 -5.06
C LEU A 174 11.39 11.26 -3.57
N ALA A 175 11.17 12.51 -3.16
CA ALA A 175 11.25 12.92 -1.76
C ALA A 175 10.24 12.17 -0.88
N VAL A 176 9.02 11.92 -1.39
CA VAL A 176 7.98 11.18 -0.66
C VAL A 176 8.30 9.69 -0.52
N TRP A 177 8.96 9.09 -1.52
CA TRP A 177 9.29 7.67 -1.54
C TRP A 177 10.61 7.32 -0.87
N LYS A 178 11.55 8.27 -0.77
CA LYS A 178 12.87 8.06 -0.18
C LYS A 178 12.82 7.44 1.23
N PRO A 179 11.96 7.88 2.17
CA PRO A 179 11.86 7.25 3.49
C PRO A 179 11.41 5.78 3.41
N VAL A 180 10.44 5.48 2.55
CA VAL A 180 9.89 4.12 2.39
C VAL A 180 10.95 3.17 1.83
N GLN A 181 11.74 3.65 0.85
CA GLN A 181 12.85 2.88 0.32
C GLN A 181 13.94 2.64 1.39
N ALA A 182 14.22 3.64 2.22
CA ALA A 182 15.16 3.50 3.32
C ALA A 182 14.70 2.47 4.37
N ASP A 183 13.42 2.46 4.73
CA ASP A 183 12.86 1.44 5.64
C ASP A 183 12.87 0.05 5.01
N ALA A 184 12.62 -0.05 3.71
CA ALA A 184 12.76 -1.33 3.00
C ALA A 184 14.23 -1.80 2.94
N ASP A 185 15.19 -0.89 2.80
CA ASP A 185 16.62 -1.20 2.87
C ASP A 185 17.02 -1.70 4.26
N ARG A 186 16.51 -1.06 5.33
CA ARG A 186 16.67 -1.49 6.72
C ARG A 186 16.12 -2.91 6.93
N LEU A 187 14.89 -3.15 6.46
CA LEU A 187 14.25 -4.47 6.51
C LEU A 187 15.10 -5.53 5.81
N MET A 188 15.56 -5.26 4.58
CA MET A 188 16.42 -6.18 3.82
C MET A 188 17.75 -6.44 4.54
N ALA A 189 18.39 -5.40 5.07
CA ALA A 189 19.65 -5.52 5.79
C ALA A 189 19.49 -6.37 7.05
N CYS A 190 18.35 -6.26 7.74
CA CYS A 190 18.04 -7.09 8.89
C CYS A 190 17.69 -8.53 8.50
N ALA A 191 16.89 -8.73 7.45
CA ALA A 191 16.55 -10.04 6.90
C ALA A 191 17.79 -10.87 6.54
N ARG A 192 18.89 -10.23 6.12
CA ARG A 192 20.18 -10.88 5.81
C ARG A 192 21.01 -11.28 7.04
N LYS A 193 20.63 -10.84 8.24
CA LYS A 193 21.33 -11.16 9.50
C LYS A 193 20.68 -12.31 10.27
N GLY A 194 19.42 -12.62 9.96
CA GLY A 194 18.66 -13.75 10.52
C GLY A 194 18.96 -15.04 9.80
#